data_AF-A0AAW9IAS7-F1
#
_entry.id   AF-A0AAW9IAS7-F1
#
_cell.length_a   1.000
_cell.length_b   1.000
_cell.length_c   1.000
_cell.angle_alpha   90.00
_cell.angle_beta   90.00
_cell.angle_gamma   90.00
#
_symmetry.space_group_name_H-M   'P 1'
#
loop_
_entity.id
_entity.type
_entity.pdbx_description
1 polymer ?
#
loop_
_entity_poly.entity_id
_entity_poly.type
_entity_poly.pdbx_seq_one_letter_code
_entity_poly.pdbx_strand_id
1 'polypeptide(L)' 'MVMTDPIADLLTRIRNANAVRHEVVEVPSSNMKKAVANILLQEGYIKEVEEY' A
#
# COMPACT_ATOMS: atom_id res chain seq x y z
N MET A 1 -15.00 7.27 -10.31
CA MET A 1 -13.78 8.07 -10.07
C MET A 1 -12.69 7.47 -10.94
N VAL A 2 -12.07 8.23 -11.84
CA VAL A 2 -10.94 7.72 -12.64
C VAL A 2 -9.70 7.81 -11.75
N MET A 3 -9.08 6.67 -11.48
CA MET A 3 -7.82 6.63 -10.72
C MET A 3 -6.68 7.03 -11.66
N THR A 4 -6.24 8.28 -11.53
CA THR A 4 -5.16 8.84 -12.36
C THR A 4 -3.77 8.52 -11.83
N ASP A 5 -3.64 8.31 -10.51
CA ASP A 5 -2.38 7.96 -9.87
C ASP A 5 -2.56 6.77 -8.89
N PRO A 6 -2.23 5.55 -9.33
CA PRO A 6 -2.30 4.36 -8.48
C PRO A 6 -1.30 4.34 -7.31
N ILE A 7 -0.20 5.10 -7.37
CA ILE A 7 0.79 5.17 -6.30
C ILE A 7 0.30 6.12 -5.21
N ALA A 8 -0.22 7.29 -5.59
CA ALA A 8 -0.82 8.22 -4.64
C ALA A 8 -2.02 7.59 -3.91
N ASP A 9 -2.85 6.80 -4.62
CA ASP A 9 -3.94 6.03 -4.01
C ASP A 9 -3.42 5.02 -2.97
N LEU A 10 -2.38 4.24 -3.31
CA LEU A 10 -1.75 3.28 -2.40
C LEU A 10 -1.27 3.97 -1.11
N LEU A 11 -0.46 5.01 -1.23
CA LEU A 11 0.11 5.72 -0.08
C LEU A 11 -0.98 6.40 0.78
N THR A 12 -2.01 6.93 0.14
CA THR A 12 -3.15 7.55 0.84
C THR A 12 -3.91 6.51 1.67
N ARG A 13 -4.14 5.31 1.13
CA ARG A 13 -4.81 4.22 1.86
C ARG A 13 -4.01 3.76 3.08
N ILE A 14 -2.69 3.57 2.91
CA ILE A 14 -1.79 3.20 4.01
C ILE A 14 -1.83 4.26 5.12
N ARG A 15 -1.71 5.54 4.76
CA ARG A 15 -1.77 6.66 5.72
C ARG A 15 -3.09 6.68 6.49
N ASN A 16 -4.21 6.55 5.78
CA ASN A 16 -5.54 6.62 6.38
C ASN A 16 -5.78 5.42 7.32
N ALA A 17 -5.35 4.21 6.92
CA ALA A 17 -5.41 3.02 7.75
C ALA A 17 -4.59 3.18 9.04
N ASN A 18 -3.36 3.69 8.93
CA ASN A 18 -2.51 3.96 10.08
C ASN A 18 -3.13 5.00 11.03
N ALA A 19 -3.75 6.05 10.50
CA ALA A 19 -4.41 7.09 11.30
C ALA A 19 -5.55 6.54 12.18
N VAL A 20 -6.26 5.51 11.71
CA VAL A 20 -7.34 4.83 12.45
C VAL A 20 -6.89 3.51 13.09
N ARG A 21 -5.59 3.22 13.09
CA ARG A 21 -4.98 1.99 13.64
C ARG A 21 -5.54 0.70 13.03
N HIS A 22 -5.85 0.71 11.74
CA HIS A 22 -6.23 -0.48 11.00
C HIS A 22 -4.97 -1.26 10.58
N GLU A 23 -4.90 -2.54 10.94
CA GLU A 23 -3.67 -3.33 10.82
C GLU A 23 -3.37 -3.78 9.39
N VAL A 24 -4.39 -3.98 8.56
CA VAL A 24 -4.27 -4.54 7.20
C VAL A 24 -4.93 -3.60 6.20
N VAL A 25 -4.35 -3.48 4.99
CA VAL A 25 -4.91 -2.65 3.91
C VAL A 25 -4.96 -3.45 2.63
N GLU A 26 -6.15 -3.59 2.05
CA GLU A 26 -6.35 -4.23 0.76
C GLU A 26 -6.34 -3.21 -0.38
N VAL A 27 -5.58 -3.51 -1.43
CA VAL A 27 -5.43 -2.67 -2.62
C VAL A 27 -5.39 -3.53 -3.89
N PRO A 28 -5.91 -3.03 -5.03
CA PRO A 28 -5.76 -3.72 -6.31
C PRO A 28 -4.27 -3.90 -6.66
N SER A 29 -3.87 -5.13 -6.99
CA SER A 29 -2.48 -5.46 -7.31
C SER A 29 -2.02 -4.82 -8.61
N SER A 30 -0.74 -4.44 -8.64
CA SER A 30 -0.03 -4.05 -9.86
C SER A 30 1.47 -4.21 -9.64
N ASN A 31 2.21 -4.46 -10.71
CA ASN A 31 3.68 -4.62 -10.63
C ASN A 31 4.36 -3.41 -9.97
N MET A 32 3.88 -2.20 -10.25
CA MET A 32 4.40 -0.97 -9.68
C MET A 32 4.11 -0.86 -8.17
N LYS A 33 2.87 -1.13 -7.75
CA LYS A 33 2.50 -1.10 -6.32
C LYS A 33 3.24 -2.16 -5.53
N LYS A 34 3.44 -3.34 -6.11
CA LYS A 34 4.24 -4.42 -5.53
C LYS A 34 5.69 -4.00 -5.29
N ALA A 35 6.32 -3.37 -6.28
CA ALA A 35 7.68 -2.86 -6.12
C ALA A 35 7.77 -1.82 -4.99
N VAL A 36 6.82 -0.88 -4.91
CA VAL A 36 6.75 0.11 -3.83
C VAL A 36 6.53 -0.56 -2.46
N ALA A 37 5.57 -1.48 -2.35
CA ALA A 37 5.30 -2.21 -1.12
C ALA A 37 6.51 -3.03 -0.64
N ASN A 38 7.24 -3.66 -1.57
CA ASN A 38 8.47 -4.39 -1.24
C ASN A 38 9.57 -3.47 -0.71
N ILE A 39 9.72 -2.25 -1.26
CA ILE A 39 10.67 -1.27 -0.72
C ILE A 39 10.25 -0.87 0.69
N LEU A 40 8.96 -0.59 0.92
CA LEU A 40 8.45 -0.27 2.26
C LEU A 40 8.68 -1.40 3.27
N LEU A 41 8.58 -2.66 2.83
CA LEU A 41 8.88 -3.84 3.64
C LEU A 41 10.38 -3.92 3.98
N GLN A 42 11.25 -3.73 2.98
CA GLN A 42 12.71 -3.77 3.17
C GLN A 42 13.21 -2.68 4.12
N GLU A 43 12.63 -1.48 4.04
CA GLU A 43 12.95 -0.36 4.92
C GLU A 43 12.28 -0.49 6.31
N GLY A 44 11.42 -1.50 6.52
CA GLY A 44 10.76 -1.77 7.80
C GLY A 44 9.56 -0.87 8.13
N TYR A 45 8.98 -0.17 7.13
CA TYR A 45 7.78 0.64 7.32
C TYR A 45 6.49 -0.20 7.43
N ILE A 46 6.47 -1.36 6.80
CA ILE A 46 5.35 -2.32 6.86
C ILE A 46 5.90 -3.70 7.22
N LYS A 47 5.05 -4.54 7.83
CA LYS A 47 5.47 -5.84 8.36
C LYS A 47 5.40 -6.98 7.35
N GLU A 48 4.42 -6.93 6.47
CA GLU A 48 4.09 -8.03 5.57
C GLU A 48 3.36 -7.51 4.33
N VAL A 49 3.51 -8.21 3.21
CA VAL A 49 2.84 -7.95 1.94
C VAL A 49 2.44 -9.29 1.33
N GLU A 50 1.15 -9.48 1.07
CA GLU A 50 0.60 -10.66 0.39
C GLU A 50 -0.12 -10.26 -0.90
N GLU A 51 -0.10 -11.16 -1.89
CA GLU A 51 -0.79 -11.00 -3.18
C GLU A 51 -1.64 -12.24 -3.43
N TYR A 52 -2.94 -12.04 -3.68
CA TYR A 52 -3.93 -13.09 -3.93
C TYR A 52 -4.86 -12.74 -5.11
#